data_AF-A0A1F6DTW2-F1
#
_entry.id   AF-A0A1F6DTW2-F1
#
_cell.length_a   1.000
_cell.length_b   1.000
_cell.length_c   1.000
_cell.angle_alpha   90.00
_cell.angle_beta   90.00
_cell.angle_gamma   90.00
#
_symmetry.space_group_name_H-M   'P 1'
#
loop_
_entity.id
_entity.type
_entity.pdbx_description
1 polymer ?
#
loop_
_entity_poly.entity_id
_entity_poly.type
_entity_poly.pdbx_seq_one_letter_code
_entity_poly.pdbx_strand_id
1 'polypeptide(L)'
;MSDPRHNEKDLTNEEVIELYSPNPTITKLWWPSVPHYYGDAVRMLLLGAAALMLVTSPLYGDNLQIEFPFIIVGALVAACFAALTNPRSSWVSIGSAVLSGAGTIIYATWGIFEYDTLNPIALMLRLVIAVVFLFAFYFSMKTVRAFLLRQIGKRETLDEFDDEFEKAEQARLEREHH
;
A
#
# COMPACT_ATOMS: atom_id res chain seq x y z
N MET A 1 -38.72 -9.23 -48.54
CA MET A 1 -38.61 -9.48 -47.09
C MET A 1 -37.19 -9.97 -46.86
N SER A 2 -36.27 -9.05 -46.62
CA SER A 2 -34.83 -9.25 -46.58
C SER A 2 -34.39 -9.59 -45.15
N ASP A 3 -33.69 -10.71 -44.98
CA ASP A 3 -33.19 -11.22 -43.70
C ASP A 3 -32.19 -10.22 -43.08
N PRO A 4 -32.40 -9.74 -41.83
CA PRO A 4 -31.54 -8.76 -41.19
C PRO A 4 -30.21 -9.32 -40.65
N ARG A 5 -29.93 -10.63 -40.82
CA ARG A 5 -28.73 -11.28 -40.28
C ARG A 5 -27.51 -11.30 -41.21
N HIS A 6 -27.55 -10.58 -42.33
CA HIS A 6 -26.48 -10.61 -43.33
C HIS A 6 -25.74 -9.27 -43.49
N ASN A 7 -25.43 -8.63 -42.36
CA ASN A 7 -24.54 -7.46 -42.30
C ASN A 7 -23.51 -7.61 -41.17
N GLU A 8 -23.02 -8.84 -41.00
CA GLU A 8 -21.81 -9.08 -40.23
C GLU A 8 -20.67 -8.80 -41.21
N LYS A 9 -20.13 -7.58 -41.14
CA LYS A 9 -18.84 -7.31 -41.77
C LYS A 9 -17.87 -8.25 -41.07
N ASP A 10 -17.41 -9.27 -41.80
CA ASP A 10 -16.32 -10.15 -41.37
C ASP A 10 -15.15 -9.25 -40.99
N LEU A 11 -15.00 -9.03 -39.68
CA LEU A 11 -13.83 -8.39 -39.13
C LEU A 11 -12.66 -9.23 -39.61
N THR A 12 -11.75 -8.60 -40.35
CA THR A 12 -10.56 -9.29 -40.81
C THR A 12 -9.79 -9.81 -39.59
N ASN A 13 -9.05 -10.91 -39.75
CA ASN A 13 -8.26 -11.46 -38.64
C ASN A 13 -7.34 -10.39 -38.00
N GLU A 14 -6.92 -9.39 -38.78
CA GLU A 14 -6.15 -8.22 -38.31
C GLU A 14 -6.97 -7.30 -37.40
N GLU A 15 -8.24 -7.01 -37.73
CA GLU A 15 -9.13 -6.20 -36.88
C GLU A 15 -9.54 -6.93 -35.59
N VAL A 16 -9.73 -8.26 -35.64
CA VAL A 16 -9.98 -9.08 -34.44
C VAL A 16 -8.74 -9.10 -33.55
N ILE A 17 -7.54 -9.23 -34.15
CA ILE A 17 -6.28 -9.13 -33.42
C ILE A 17 -6.11 -7.75 -32.81
N GLU A 18 -6.48 -6.65 -33.49
CA GLU A 18 -6.40 -5.30 -32.94
C GLU A 18 -7.41 -5.10 -31.78
N LEU A 19 -8.61 -5.68 -31.87
CA LEU A 19 -9.64 -5.59 -30.84
C LEU A 19 -9.28 -6.37 -29.56
N TYR A 20 -8.54 -7.47 -29.69
CA TYR A 20 -8.08 -8.33 -28.59
C TYR A 20 -6.60 -8.17 -28.23
N SER A 21 -5.85 -7.34 -28.97
CA SER A 21 -4.46 -7.05 -28.63
C SER A 21 -4.48 -6.17 -27.38
N PRO A 22 -3.87 -6.60 -26.26
CA PRO A 22 -3.78 -5.78 -25.08
C PRO A 22 -2.99 -4.53 -25.46
N ASN A 23 -3.72 -3.42 -25.61
CA ASN A 23 -3.16 -2.14 -25.98
C ASN A 23 -1.98 -1.85 -25.03
N PRO A 24 -0.73 -1.78 -25.53
CA PRO A 24 0.45 -1.59 -24.68
C PRO A 24 0.47 -0.19 -24.04
N THR A 25 -0.52 0.67 -24.35
CA THR A 25 -0.79 1.91 -23.62
C THR A 25 -1.64 1.71 -22.36
N ILE A 26 -1.62 0.52 -21.73
CA ILE A 26 -1.76 0.50 -20.27
C ILE A 26 -0.56 1.26 -19.72
N THR A 27 -0.82 2.53 -19.45
CA THR A 27 0.02 3.47 -18.73
C THR A 27 0.92 2.71 -17.78
N LYS A 28 2.22 2.75 -18.10
CA LYS A 28 3.31 2.41 -17.19
C LYS A 28 3.04 3.16 -15.88
N LEU A 29 2.26 2.60 -14.96
CA LEU A 29 2.28 3.06 -13.58
C LEU A 29 3.73 2.81 -13.17
N TRP A 30 4.42 3.87 -12.79
CA TRP A 30 5.88 3.89 -12.61
C TRP A 30 6.33 3.06 -11.39
N TRP A 31 5.39 2.32 -10.80
CA TRP A 31 5.52 1.46 -9.66
C TRP A 31 4.83 0.14 -10.01
N PRO A 32 5.55 -0.99 -10.08
CA PRO A 32 4.95 -2.31 -10.14
C PRO A 32 4.14 -2.52 -8.87
N SER A 33 2.86 -2.15 -8.87
CA SER A 33 1.97 -2.41 -7.74
C SER A 33 1.69 -3.91 -7.73
N VAL A 34 2.40 -4.65 -6.88
CA VAL A 34 2.02 -6.02 -6.57
C VAL A 34 0.60 -5.95 -6.00
N PRO A 35 -0.39 -6.64 -6.60
CA PRO A 35 -1.75 -6.65 -6.08
C PRO A 35 -1.73 -6.99 -4.59
N HIS A 36 -2.45 -6.18 -3.79
CA HIS A 36 -2.52 -6.27 -2.33
C HIS A 36 -1.25 -5.89 -1.54
N TYR A 37 -0.24 -5.25 -2.15
CA TYR A 37 0.93 -4.70 -1.46
C TYR A 37 0.83 -3.17 -1.31
N TYR A 38 0.89 -2.66 -0.08
CA TYR A 38 0.83 -1.23 0.22
C TYR A 38 2.15 -0.68 0.80
N GLY A 39 3.26 -1.42 0.67
CA GLY A 39 4.54 -1.04 1.25
C GLY A 39 5.16 0.21 0.63
N ASP A 40 4.86 0.54 -0.63
CA ASP A 40 5.34 1.79 -1.25
C ASP A 40 4.77 3.03 -0.55
N ALA A 41 3.49 2.99 -0.15
CA ALA A 41 2.87 4.06 0.62
C ALA A 41 3.50 4.17 2.02
N VAL A 42 3.73 3.04 2.70
CA VAL A 42 4.41 3.00 4.00
C VAL A 42 5.80 3.60 3.90
N ARG A 43 6.55 3.28 2.84
CA ARG A 43 7.90 3.79 2.62
C ARG A 43 7.91 5.32 2.50
N MET A 44 7.00 5.87 1.70
CA MET A 44 6.88 7.32 1.54
C MET A 44 6.45 8.01 2.84
N LEU A 45 5.53 7.41 3.59
CA LEU A 45 5.04 7.95 4.85
C LEU A 45 6.10 7.91 5.95
N LEU A 46 6.85 6.82 6.10
CA LEU A 46 7.93 6.72 7.08
C LEU A 46 9.08 7.67 6.75
N LEU A 47 9.46 7.79 5.47
CA LEU A 47 10.49 8.73 5.04
C LEU A 47 10.03 10.18 5.23
N GLY A 48 8.77 10.47 4.90
CA GLY A 48 8.15 11.78 5.14
C GLY A 48 8.06 12.12 6.62
N ALA A 49 7.70 11.16 7.47
CA ALA A 49 7.71 11.31 8.92
C ALA A 49 9.13 11.61 9.43
N ALA A 50 10.14 10.87 9.01
CA ALA A 50 11.54 11.12 9.39
C ALA A 50 12.00 12.52 8.99
N ALA A 51 11.65 12.97 7.78
CA ALA A 51 11.95 14.32 7.32
C ALA A 51 11.22 15.39 8.16
N LEU A 52 9.93 15.21 8.42
CA LEU A 52 9.14 16.11 9.26
C LEU A 52 9.72 16.20 10.66
N MET A 53 10.04 15.07 11.30
CA MET A 53 10.65 15.02 12.63
C MET A 53 11.90 15.88 12.73
N LEU A 54 12.78 15.83 11.72
CA LEU A 54 14.02 16.60 11.69
C LEU A 54 13.76 18.09 11.41
N VAL A 55 12.92 18.41 10.43
CA VAL A 55 12.62 19.79 10.01
C VAL A 55 11.85 20.55 11.09
N THR A 56 10.95 19.89 11.81
CA THR A 56 10.16 20.52 12.87
C THR A 56 10.89 20.56 14.20
N SER A 57 11.97 19.78 14.38
CA SER A 57 12.73 19.73 15.64
C SER A 57 13.16 21.10 16.18
N PRO A 58 13.66 22.07 15.38
CA PRO A 58 14.11 23.35 15.92
C PRO A 58 12.98 24.20 16.51
N LEU A 59 11.72 23.87 16.21
CA LEU A 59 10.55 24.62 16.65
C LEU A 59 10.07 24.22 18.06
N TYR A 60 10.68 23.19 18.68
CA TYR A 60 10.29 22.70 20.01
C TYR A 60 10.94 23.46 21.17
N GLY A 61 11.78 24.46 20.91
CA GLY A 61 12.23 25.43 21.92
C GLY A 61 12.97 24.80 23.11
N ASP A 62 12.45 25.03 24.33
CA ASP A 62 13.16 24.76 25.59
C ASP A 62 13.31 23.26 25.93
N ASN A 63 12.43 22.39 25.43
CA ASN A 63 12.51 20.94 25.63
C ASN A 63 13.46 20.25 24.63
N LEU A 64 14.04 21.00 23.70
CA LEU A 64 14.83 20.45 22.60
C LEU A 64 16.02 19.64 23.09
N GLN A 65 16.72 20.06 24.15
CA GLN A 65 17.91 19.34 24.61
C GLN A 65 17.62 17.91 25.08
N ILE A 66 16.43 17.67 25.62
CA ILE A 66 16.02 16.35 26.12
C ILE A 66 15.38 15.53 24.99
N GLU A 67 14.55 16.14 24.15
CA GLU A 67 13.81 15.43 23.10
C GLU A 67 14.63 15.16 21.84
N PHE A 68 15.59 16.03 21.52
CA PHE A 68 16.32 15.99 20.24
C PHE A 68 17.05 14.66 19.97
N PRO A 69 17.74 14.03 20.95
CA PRO A 69 18.33 12.71 20.73
C PRO A 69 17.29 11.65 20.34
N PHE A 70 16.12 11.66 20.98
CA PHE A 70 15.04 10.72 20.67
C PHE A 70 14.45 10.98 19.28
N ILE A 71 14.32 12.25 18.88
CA ILE A 71 13.86 12.63 17.53
C ILE A 71 14.84 12.13 16.48
N ILE A 72 16.15 12.30 16.66
CA ILE A 72 17.18 11.82 15.72
C ILE A 72 17.13 10.30 15.61
N VAL A 73 17.13 9.59 16.74
CA VAL A 73 17.09 8.12 16.75
C VAL A 73 15.80 7.63 16.11
N GLY A 74 14.66 8.25 16.43
CA GLY A 74 13.37 7.94 15.83
C GLY A 74 13.35 8.15 14.32
N ALA A 75 13.90 9.27 13.84
CA ALA A 75 13.99 9.58 12.42
C ALA A 75 14.91 8.59 11.67
N LEU A 76 16.06 8.22 12.26
CA LEU A 76 16.95 7.21 11.69
C LEU A 76 16.28 5.84 11.61
N VAL A 77 15.60 5.42 12.69
CA VAL A 77 14.87 4.14 12.70
C VAL A 77 13.75 4.16 11.64
N ALA A 78 12.97 5.24 11.54
CA ALA A 78 11.95 5.41 10.51
C ALA A 78 12.53 5.34 9.08
N ALA A 79 13.65 6.01 8.84
CA ALA A 79 14.35 5.96 7.55
C ALA A 79 14.89 4.56 7.23
N CYS A 80 15.44 3.85 8.22
CA CYS A 80 15.89 2.46 8.07
C CYS A 80 14.73 1.54 7.69
N PHE A 81 13.60 1.62 8.39
CA PHE A 81 12.41 0.81 8.05
C PHE A 81 11.84 1.18 6.68
N ALA A 82 11.85 2.46 6.31
CA ALA A 82 11.50 2.89 4.96
C ALA A 82 12.41 2.22 3.91
N ALA A 83 13.73 2.28 4.09
CA ALA A 83 14.69 1.68 3.16
C ALA A 83 14.58 0.15 3.09
N LEU A 84 14.26 -0.51 4.20
CA LEU A 84 14.12 -1.96 4.28
C LEU A 84 12.76 -2.48 3.75
N THR A 85 11.77 -1.60 3.57
CA THR A 85 10.42 -1.99 3.14
C THR A 85 10.48 -2.62 1.74
N ASN A 86 10.23 -3.93 1.68
CA ASN A 86 10.39 -4.77 0.50
C ASN A 86 9.24 -5.80 0.44
N PRO A 87 8.64 -6.11 -0.75
CA PRO A 87 7.49 -7.02 -0.84
C PRO A 87 7.81 -8.47 -0.44
N ARG A 88 9.10 -8.81 -0.31
CA ARG A 88 9.55 -10.17 -0.02
C ARG A 88 9.54 -10.52 1.47
N SER A 89 9.52 -9.53 2.37
CA SER A 89 9.67 -9.76 3.82
C SER A 89 8.47 -9.23 4.61
N SER A 90 7.62 -10.16 5.08
CA SER A 90 6.51 -9.84 5.99
C SER A 90 6.98 -9.26 7.32
N TRP A 91 8.17 -9.69 7.80
CA TRP A 91 8.78 -9.20 9.04
C TRP A 91 9.02 -7.70 9.04
N VAL A 92 9.45 -7.13 7.91
CA VAL A 92 9.68 -5.69 7.81
C VAL A 92 8.35 -4.92 7.83
N SER A 93 7.28 -5.49 7.26
CA SER A 93 5.94 -4.88 7.32
C SER A 93 5.39 -4.87 8.76
N ILE A 94 5.62 -5.94 9.53
CA ILE A 94 5.25 -6.00 10.95
C ILE A 94 6.06 -4.98 11.75
N GLY A 95 7.37 -4.92 11.55
CA GLY A 95 8.22 -3.94 12.25
C GLY A 95 7.86 -2.50 11.91
N SER A 96 7.49 -2.21 10.66
CA SER A 96 6.99 -0.91 10.24
C SER A 96 5.65 -0.56 10.91
N ALA A 97 4.75 -1.54 11.09
CA ALA A 97 3.52 -1.36 11.85
C ALA A 97 3.83 -1.07 13.33
N VAL A 98 4.70 -1.83 13.98
CA VAL A 98 5.06 -1.57 15.38
C VAL A 98 5.69 -0.18 15.55
N LEU A 99 6.62 0.18 14.68
CA LEU A 99 7.29 1.48 14.70
C LEU A 99 6.31 2.63 14.52
N SER A 100 5.42 2.54 13.52
CA SER A 100 4.44 3.58 13.24
C SER A 100 3.36 3.69 14.31
N GLY A 101 2.94 2.57 14.91
CA GLY A 101 2.07 2.58 16.08
C GLY A 101 2.73 3.29 17.27
N ALA A 102 3.98 2.94 17.59
CA ALA A 102 4.74 3.59 18.66
C ALA A 102 4.94 5.09 18.41
N GLY A 103 5.33 5.47 17.18
CA GLY A 103 5.49 6.88 16.79
C GLY A 103 4.20 7.67 16.94
N THR A 104 3.06 7.10 16.54
CA THR A 104 1.73 7.72 16.73
C THR A 104 1.46 8.01 18.21
N ILE A 105 1.66 7.01 19.07
CA ILE A 105 1.39 7.13 20.51
C ILE A 105 2.31 8.18 21.14
N ILE A 106 3.61 8.14 20.85
CA ILE A 106 4.60 9.07 21.42
C ILE A 106 4.25 10.52 21.05
N TYR A 107 4.07 10.82 19.76
CA TYR A 107 3.81 12.19 19.31
C TYR A 107 2.44 12.71 19.72
N ALA A 108 1.40 11.87 19.74
CA ALA A 108 0.10 12.26 20.26
C ALA A 108 0.16 12.57 21.76
N THR A 109 0.88 11.72 22.53
CA THR A 109 1.02 11.87 23.98
C THR A 109 1.82 13.13 24.33
N TRP A 110 2.94 13.39 23.66
CA TRP A 110 3.70 14.64 23.83
C TRP A 110 2.91 15.87 23.39
N GLY A 111 2.08 15.76 22.36
CA GLY A 111 1.16 16.84 21.98
C GLY A 111 0.15 17.17 23.10
N ILE A 112 -0.44 16.15 23.72
CA ILE A 112 -1.43 16.33 24.79
C ILE A 112 -0.78 16.84 26.09
N PHE A 113 0.36 16.28 26.49
CA PHE A 113 0.99 16.65 27.77
C PHE A 113 1.55 18.07 27.80
N GLU A 114 1.99 18.57 26.65
CA GLU A 114 2.52 19.94 26.55
C GLU A 114 1.48 20.92 25.96
N TYR A 115 0.20 20.55 25.89
CA TYR A 115 -0.85 21.36 25.27
C TYR A 115 -0.89 22.81 25.79
N ASP A 116 -0.71 23.02 27.09
CA ASP A 116 -0.77 24.34 27.73
C ASP A 116 0.54 25.15 27.65
N THR A 117 1.67 24.49 27.40
CA THR A 117 3.02 25.09 27.43
C THR A 117 3.63 25.27 26.04
N LEU A 118 3.22 24.46 25.07
CA LEU A 118 3.76 24.48 23.72
C LEU A 118 3.15 25.61 22.89
N ASN A 119 3.94 26.14 21.96
CA ASN A 119 3.41 27.01 20.92
C ASN A 119 2.35 26.25 20.10
N PRO A 120 1.18 26.85 19.79
CA PRO A 120 0.14 26.22 18.97
C PRO A 120 0.65 25.64 17.65
N ILE A 121 1.66 26.27 17.04
CA ILE A 121 2.30 25.78 15.80
C ILE A 121 3.04 24.46 16.06
N ALA A 122 3.82 24.39 17.14
CA ALA A 122 4.56 23.18 17.51
C ALA A 122 3.60 22.02 17.85
N LEU A 123 2.47 22.34 18.51
CA LEU A 123 1.42 21.36 18.81
C LEU A 123 0.84 20.77 17.52
N MET A 124 0.49 21.64 16.56
CA MET A 124 -0.02 21.21 15.26
C MET A 124 0.98 20.34 14.50
N LEU A 125 2.28 20.67 14.56
CA LEU A 125 3.32 19.85 13.93
C LEU A 125 3.45 18.47 14.57
N ARG A 126 3.38 18.36 15.91
CA ARG A 126 3.38 17.06 16.60
C ARG A 126 2.15 16.23 16.22
N LEU A 127 0.97 16.85 16.12
CA LEU A 127 -0.25 16.19 15.66
C LEU A 127 -0.16 15.72 14.21
N VAL A 128 0.39 16.55 13.32
CA VAL A 128 0.62 16.17 11.90
C VAL A 128 1.54 14.97 11.82
N ILE A 129 2.65 14.96 12.57
CA ILE A 129 3.58 13.81 12.62
C ILE A 129 2.86 12.57 13.14
N ALA A 130 2.07 12.68 14.22
CA ALA A 130 1.29 11.57 14.75
C ALA A 130 0.29 11.02 13.71
N VAL A 131 -0.38 11.89 12.96
CA VAL A 131 -1.30 11.49 11.89
C VAL A 131 -0.57 10.81 10.73
N VAL A 132 0.60 11.29 10.33
CA VAL A 132 1.43 10.62 9.30
C VAL A 132 1.83 9.21 9.76
N PHE A 133 2.25 9.06 11.01
CA PHE A 133 2.53 7.75 11.60
C PHE A 133 1.27 6.87 11.68
N LEU A 134 0.09 7.43 11.96
CA LEU A 134 -1.16 6.69 11.97
C LEU A 134 -1.52 6.14 10.58
N PHE A 135 -1.31 6.93 9.53
CA PHE A 135 -1.47 6.44 8.16
C PHE A 135 -0.44 5.37 7.80
N ALA A 136 0.82 5.55 8.20
CA ALA A 136 1.86 4.54 8.01
C ALA A 136 1.49 3.22 8.71
N PHE A 137 0.91 3.30 9.91
CA PHE A 137 0.39 2.16 10.66
C PHE A 137 -0.74 1.45 9.91
N TYR A 138 -1.72 2.21 9.45
CA TYR A 138 -2.86 1.67 8.69
C TYR A 138 -2.40 0.90 7.44
N PHE A 139 -1.53 1.49 6.62
CA PHE A 139 -1.03 0.82 5.41
C PHE A 139 -0.11 -0.36 5.72
N SER A 140 0.68 -0.28 6.79
CA SER A 140 1.49 -1.40 7.26
C SER A 140 0.60 -2.57 7.68
N MET A 141 -0.45 -2.33 8.45
CA MET A 141 -1.42 -3.35 8.86
C MET A 141 -2.19 -3.94 7.68
N LYS A 142 -2.55 -3.13 6.67
CA LYS A 142 -3.16 -3.63 5.44
C LYS A 142 -2.24 -4.59 4.70
N THR A 143 -0.95 -4.28 4.65
CA THR A 143 0.08 -5.14 4.05
C THR A 143 0.28 -6.42 4.87
N VAL A 144 0.36 -6.31 6.20
CA VAL A 144 0.44 -7.48 7.10
C VAL A 144 -0.77 -8.40 6.94
N ARG A 145 -1.98 -7.84 6.83
CA ARG A 145 -3.20 -8.62 6.56
C ARG A 145 -3.12 -9.34 5.22
N ALA A 146 -2.62 -8.70 4.16
CA ALA A 146 -2.43 -9.34 2.86
C ALA A 146 -1.42 -10.50 2.93
N PHE A 147 -0.34 -10.35 3.71
CA PHE A 147 0.62 -11.44 3.98
C PHE A 147 -0.04 -12.61 4.73
N LEU A 148 -0.82 -12.32 5.77
CA LEU A 148 -1.54 -13.32 6.56
C LEU A 148 -2.54 -14.13 5.71
N LEU A 149 -3.23 -13.44 4.79
CA LEU A 149 -4.20 -14.07 3.88
C LEU A 149 -3.55 -14.77 2.67
N ARG A 150 -2.22 -14.73 2.52
CA ARG A 150 -1.48 -15.24 1.34
C ARG A 150 -2.01 -14.70 -0.01
N GLN A 151 -2.63 -13.52 0.00
CA GLN A 151 -3.22 -12.89 -1.19
C GLN A 151 -2.21 -12.05 -2.00
N ILE A 152 -0.94 -12.05 -1.60
CA ILE A 152 0.09 -11.24 -2.24
C ILE A 152 0.48 -11.86 -3.57
N GLY A 153 0.28 -11.10 -4.65
CA GLY A 153 0.62 -11.53 -6.00
C GLY A 153 -0.46 -12.35 -6.71
N LYS A 154 -1.52 -12.80 -6.03
CA LYS A 154 -2.73 -13.28 -6.72
C LYS A 154 -3.45 -12.06 -7.30
N ARG A 155 -3.43 -11.93 -8.63
CA ARG A 155 -4.43 -11.14 -9.34
C ARG A 155 -5.74 -11.90 -9.19
N GLU A 156 -6.85 -11.20 -8.96
CA GLU A 156 -8.18 -11.76 -9.27
C GLU A 156 -8.23 -11.88 -10.79
N THR A 157 -7.59 -12.92 -11.34
CA THR A 157 -7.78 -13.31 -12.73
C THR A 157 -9.08 -14.09 -12.78
N LEU A 158 -10.02 -13.61 -13.60
CA LEU A 158 -11.30 -14.28 -13.92
C LEU A 158 -11.11 -15.73 -14.40
N ASP A 159 -9.88 -16.11 -14.74
CA ASP A 159 -9.39 -17.45 -15.10
C ASP A 159 -9.68 -18.55 -14.05
N GLU A 160 -9.78 -18.21 -12.74
CA GLU A 160 -10.13 -19.20 -11.70
C GLU A 160 -11.60 -19.70 -11.85
N PHE A 161 -12.47 -18.99 -12.58
CA PHE A 161 -13.83 -19.42 -12.89
C PHE A 161 -13.94 -20.27 -14.17
N ASP A 162 -13.06 -20.05 -15.14
CA ASP A 162 -13.03 -20.83 -16.38
C ASP A 162 -12.52 -22.26 -16.12
N ASP A 163 -11.52 -22.42 -15.24
CA ASP A 163 -11.01 -23.73 -14.78
C ASP A 163 -12.09 -24.56 -14.03
N GLU A 164 -12.97 -23.91 -13.26
CA GLU A 164 -14.10 -24.59 -12.60
C GLU A 164 -15.18 -24.99 -13.60
N PHE A 165 -15.45 -24.16 -14.61
CA PHE A 165 -16.39 -24.49 -15.68
C PHE A 165 -15.87 -25.65 -16.53
N GLU A 166 -14.61 -25.65 -16.94
CA GLU A 166 -14.01 -26.76 -17.71
C GLU A 166 -13.99 -28.07 -16.92
N LYS A 167 -13.67 -28.03 -15.62
CA LYS A 167 -13.75 -29.22 -14.75
C LYS A 167 -15.17 -29.72 -14.56
N ALA A 168 -16.15 -28.82 -14.43
CA ALA A 168 -17.55 -29.18 -14.32
C ALA A 168 -18.09 -29.80 -15.62
N GLU A 169 -17.68 -29.26 -16.78
CA GLU A 169 -18.02 -29.76 -18.11
C GLU A 169 -17.41 -31.17 -18.34
N GLN A 170 -16.12 -31.37 -18.02
CA GLN A 170 -15.45 -32.66 -18.12
C GLN A 170 -16.08 -33.72 -17.20
N ALA A 171 -16.39 -33.38 -15.96
CA ALA A 171 -17.04 -34.29 -15.01
C ALA A 171 -18.49 -34.63 -15.38
N ARG A 172 -19.11 -33.86 -16.27
CA ARG A 172 -20.42 -34.12 -16.84
C ARG A 172 -20.32 -35.04 -18.06
N LEU A 173 -19.35 -34.81 -18.94
CA LEU A 173 -19.06 -35.67 -20.10
C LEU A 173 -18.63 -37.09 -19.68
N GLU A 174 -17.83 -37.24 -18.62
CA GLU A 174 -17.46 -38.57 -18.08
C GLU A 174 -18.65 -39.35 -17.53
N ARG A 175 -19.71 -38.67 -17.06
CA ARG A 175 -20.94 -39.30 -16.57
C ARG A 175 -21.91 -39.69 -17.68
N GLU A 176 -21.79 -39.09 -18.86
CA GLU A 176 -22.61 -39.43 -20.04
C GLU A 176 -22.00 -40.58 -20.87
N HIS A 177 -20.71 -40.87 -20.68
CA HIS A 177 -19.99 -41.94 -21.37
C HIS A 177 -19.88 -43.27 -20.60
N HIS A 178 -20.51 -43.38 -19.42
CA HIS A 178 -20.59 -44.58 -18.59
C HIS A 178 -22.04 -45.06 -18.42
#